data_AF-X1C6L5-F1
#
_entry.id   AF-X1C6L5-F1
#
_cell.length_a   1.000
_cell.length_b   1.000
_cell.length_c   1.000
_cell.angle_alpha   90.00
_cell.angle_beta   90.00
_cell.angle_gamma   90.00
#
_symmetry.space_group_name_H-M   'P 1'
#
loop_
_entity.id
_entity.type
_entity.pdbx_description
1 polymer ?
#
loop_
_entity_poly.entity_id
_entity_poly.type
_entity_poly.pdbx_seq_one_letter_code
_entity_poly.pdbx_strand_id
1 'polypeptide(L)' 'MYVREGVDEVWFRMWNSDDAKLWDEHGWVPYEAITKAQGMYQIKDFDPKQAYDIQIAQALIKEDKQSE' A
#
# COMPACT_ATOMS: atom_id res chain seq x y z
N MET A 1 4.23 2.99 -5.65
CA MET A 1 3.57 2.77 -4.35
C MET A 1 4.64 2.62 -3.29
N TYR A 2 4.50 3.31 -2.17
CA TYR A 2 5.44 3.20 -1.05
C TYR A 2 4.79 2.44 0.10
N VAL A 3 5.60 1.68 0.80
CA VAL A 3 5.20 0.89 1.97
C VAL A 3 6.12 1.28 3.11
N ARG A 4 5.55 1.45 4.30
CA ARG A 4 6.32 1.58 5.54
C ARG A 4 5.76 0.67 6.60
N GLU A 5 6.64 0.16 7.45
CA GLU A 5 6.26 -0.56 8.66
C GLU A 5 5.91 0.46 9.76
N GLY A 6 4.70 0.35 10.30
CA GLY A 6 4.30 1.01 11.54
C GLY A 6 4.54 0.09 12.74
N VAL A 7 4.19 0.57 13.94
CA VAL A 7 4.44 -0.18 15.19
C VAL A 7 3.71 -1.53 15.23
N ASP A 8 2.49 -1.61 14.69
CA ASP A 8 1.67 -2.84 14.68
C ASP A 8 0.96 -3.10 13.33
N GLU A 9 1.21 -2.28 12.31
CA GLU A 9 0.52 -2.36 11.03
C GLU A 9 1.36 -1.81 9.87
N VAL A 10 1.07 -2.27 8.66
CA VAL A 10 1.72 -1.79 7.43
C VAL A 10 0.92 -0.61 6.87
N TRP A 11 1.63 0.47 6.55
CA TRP A 11 1.04 1.65 5.95
C TRP A 11 1.45 1.75 4.50
N PHE A 12 0.50 2.05 3.63
CA PHE A 12 0.74 2.26 2.22
C PHE A 12 0.49 3.72 1.89
N ARG A 13 1.29 4.25 0.96
CA ARG A 13 1.03 5.54 0.37
C ARG A 13 1.07 5.41 -1.14
N MET A 14 0.01 5.92 -1.75
CA MET A 14 -0.06 5.98 -3.20
C MET A 14 0.86 7.10 -3.67
N TRP A 15 1.72 6.78 -4.62
CA TRP A 15 2.59 7.74 -5.28
C TRP A 15 2.61 7.39 -6.75
N ASN A 16 2.47 8.43 -7.57
CA ASN A 16 2.53 8.35 -9.01
C ASN A 16 3.56 9.38 -9.49
N SER A 17 4.54 8.96 -10.29
CA SER A 17 5.58 9.83 -10.84
C SER A 17 5.01 10.95 -11.71
N ASP A 18 3.88 10.70 -12.36
CA ASP A 18 3.21 11.64 -13.27
C ASP A 18 2.32 12.65 -12.53
N ASP A 19 2.02 12.39 -11.26
CA ASP A 19 1.16 13.24 -10.43
C ASP A 19 1.73 13.37 -9.01
N ALA A 20 2.64 14.34 -8.85
CA ALA A 20 3.20 14.68 -7.55
C ALA A 20 2.15 15.27 -6.58
N LYS A 21 1.03 15.83 -7.08
CA LYS A 21 -0.03 16.34 -6.19
C LYS A 21 -0.75 15.21 -5.47
N LEU A 22 -0.80 14.03 -6.09
CA LEU A 22 -1.33 12.83 -5.45
C LEU A 22 -0.62 12.56 -4.12
N TRP A 23 0.69 12.85 -4.02
CA TRP A 23 1.42 12.72 -2.77
C TRP A 23 0.99 13.74 -1.73
N ASP A 24 0.83 15.00 -2.10
CA ASP A 24 0.47 16.06 -1.14
C ASP A 24 -0.99 15.95 -0.67
N GLU A 25 -1.89 15.51 -1.56
CA GLU A 25 -3.32 15.34 -1.28
C GLU A 25 -3.63 13.99 -0.60
N HIS A 26 -2.85 12.94 -0.87
CA HIS A 26 -3.03 11.62 -0.25
C HIS A 26 -1.95 11.30 0.77
N GLY A 27 -2.39 11.12 2.02
CA GLY A 27 -1.56 10.69 3.14
C GLY A 27 -1.27 9.18 3.14
N TRP A 28 -0.59 8.75 4.21
CA TRP A 28 -0.43 7.33 4.50
C TRP A 28 -1.75 6.71 4.92
N VAL A 29 -2.04 5.53 4.39
CA VAL A 29 -3.28 4.79 4.62
C VAL A 29 -2.92 3.43 5.25
N PRO A 30 -3.51 3.05 6.39
CA PRO A 30 -3.24 1.76 7.00
C PRO A 30 -3.82 0.63 6.13
N TYR A 31 -3.15 -0.52 6.12
CA TYR A 31 -3.56 -1.68 5.33
C TYR A 31 -5.03 -2.05 5.56
N GLU A 32 -5.49 -2.03 6.81
CA GLU A 32 -6.87 -2.35 7.15
C GLU A 32 -7.90 -1.43 6.47
N ALA A 33 -7.59 -0.14 6.32
CA ALA A 33 -8.48 0.81 5.64
C ALA A 33 -8.55 0.52 4.14
N ILE A 34 -7.44 0.09 3.55
CA ILE A 34 -7.38 -0.37 2.15
C ILE A 34 -8.22 -1.63 2.00
N THR A 35 -8.04 -2.63 2.86
CA THR A 35 -8.82 -3.87 2.84
C THR A 35 -10.32 -3.62 3.01
N LYS A 36 -10.72 -2.68 3.89
CA LYS A 36 -12.13 -2.27 4.06
C LYS A 36 -12.67 -1.58 2.80
N ALA A 37 -11.91 -0.66 2.20
CA ALA A 37 -12.30 0.00 0.95
C ALA A 37 -12.43 -1.00 -0.20
N GLN A 38 -11.55 -2.00 -0.28
CA GLN A 38 -11.60 -3.09 -1.26
C GLN A 38 -12.83 -3.99 -1.07
N GLY A 39 -13.24 -4.24 0.18
CA GLY A 39 -14.48 -4.95 0.48
C GLY A 39 -15.74 -4.18 0.07
N MET A 40 -15.67 -2.85 0.03
CA MET A 40 -16.77 -1.98 -0.40
C MET A 40 -16.78 -1.73 -1.92
N TYR A 41 -15.60 -1.68 -2.56
CA TYR A 41 -15.43 -1.53 -4.00
C TYR A 41 -15.08 -2.87 -4.65
N GLN A 42 -16.11 -3.64 -5.05
CA GLN A 42 -15.94 -4.66 -6.08
C GLN A 42 -15.71 -3.97 -7.44
N ILE A 43 -14.49 -3.49 -7.68
CA ILE A 43 -14.09 -3.05 -9.01
C ILE A 43 -14.03 -4.31 -9.88
N LYS A 44 -14.94 -4.43 -10.84
CA LYS A 44 -15.08 -5.64 -11.68
C LYS A 44 -13.85 -5.96 -12.55
N ASP A 45 -12.96 -4.99 -12.76
CA ASP A 45 -11.78 -5.08 -13.64
C ASP A 45 -10.43 -4.88 -12.92
N PHE A 46 -10.42 -4.69 -11.60
CA PHE A 46 -9.19 -4.57 -10.84
C PHE A 46 -9.32 -5.51 -9.65
N ASP A 47 -8.38 -6.44 -9.47
CA ASP A 47 -8.34 -7.31 -8.31
C ASP A 47 -7.40 -6.72 -7.26
N PRO A 48 -7.93 -5.93 -6.30
CA PRO A 48 -7.12 -5.29 -5.29
C PRO A 48 -6.25 -6.25 -4.46
N LYS A 49 -6.62 -7.55 -4.40
CA LYS A 49 -5.82 -8.57 -3.72
C LYS A 49 -4.48 -8.83 -4.42
N GLN A 50 -4.41 -8.65 -5.74
CA GLN A 50 -3.13 -8.74 -6.46
C GLN A 50 -2.24 -7.50 -6.25
N ALA A 51 -2.85 -6.33 -6.07
CA ALA A 51 -2.11 -5.06 -5.92
C ALA A 51 -1.62 -4.80 -4.48
N TYR A 52 -2.36 -5.29 -3.48
CA TYR A 52 -2.08 -5.06 -2.06
C TYR A 52 -1.90 -6.38 -1.30
N ASP A 53 -1.06 -7.26 -1.83
CA ASP A 53 -0.70 -8.47 -1.12
C ASP A 53 0.25 -8.14 0.04
N ILE A 54 -0.23 -8.35 1.27
CA ILE A 54 0.56 -8.12 2.48
C ILE A 54 1.81 -9.02 2.53
N GLN A 55 1.79 -10.18 1.88
CA GLN A 55 2.95 -11.07 1.76
C GLN A 55 4.05 -10.41 0.92
N ILE A 56 3.69 -9.76 -0.20
CA ILE A 56 4.65 -9.02 -1.03
C ILE A 56 5.15 -7.78 -0.29
N ALA A 57 4.27 -7.06 0.40
CA ALA A 57 4.67 -5.90 1.20
C ALA A 57 5.66 -6.28 2.31
N GLN A 58 5.42 -7.38 3.03
CA GLN A 58 6.35 -7.90 4.04
C GLN A 58 7.66 -8.41 3.43
N ALA A 59 7.61 -9.04 2.26
CA ALA A 59 8.81 -9.49 1.55
C ALA A 59 9.69 -8.29 1.13
N LEU A 60 9.10 -7.24 0.57
CA LEU A 60 9.80 -6.01 0.18
C LEU A 60 10.44 -5.31 1.38
N ILE A 61 9.73 -5.19 2.51
CA ILE A 61 10.29 -4.61 3.75
C ILE A 61 11.47 -5.45 4.25
N LYS A 62 11.37 -6.77 4.17
CA LYS A 62 12.43 -7.69 4.62
C LYS A 62 13.66 -7.63 3.74
N GLU A 63 13.47 -7.48 2.42
CA GLU A 63 14.56 -7.37 1.44
C GLU A 63 15.30 -6.03 1.57
N ASP A 64 14.55 -4.94 1.81
CA ASP A 64 15.09 -3.61 2.13
C ASP A 64 15.95 -3.64 3.40
N LYS A 65 15.43 -4.25 4.49
CA LYS A 65 16.17 -4.43 5.76
C LYS A 65 17.39 -5.35 5.68
N GLN A 66 17.49 -6.23 4.67
CA GLN A 66 18.65 -7.10 4.47
C GLN A 66 19.74 -6.46 3.60
N SER A 67 19.43 -5.33 2.98
CA SER A 67 20.33 -4.61 2.08
C SER A 67 21.14 -3.51 2.78
N GLU A 68 20.95 -3.31 4.10
CA GLU A 68 21.73 -2.43 4.99
C GLU A 68 22.90 -3.14 5.69
#